data_AF-A0A6A6MB42-F1
#
_entry.id   AF-A0A6A6MB42-F1
#
_cell.length_a   1.000
_cell.length_b   1.000
_cell.length_c   1.000
_cell.angle_alpha   90.00
_cell.angle_beta   90.00
_cell.angle_gamma   90.00
#
_symmetry.space_group_name_H-M   'P 1'
#
loop_
_entity.id
_entity.type
_entity.pdbx_description
1 polymer ?
#
loop_
_entity_poly.entity_id
_entity_poly.type
_entity_poly.pdbx_seq_one_letter_code
_entity_poly.pdbx_strand_id
1 'polypeptide(L)'
;MSGDWETAEGILDKYPEEVKTRMNTEGQTALHIATAASHTHFVEQLINKIPDEENTSGYLNIKTDTSVRPDDEGNAATGNTAFFYAAASGNVKIAQIMLEKNKDLAMIEGRGNVLPIHIAALLGRGKMVRYLYKETKYELQATQIEDLIAFLVALINADIYVVFTAAFTVPGGIGPDNGIPIYSTGFGLKFLPYRMQYP
;
A
#
# COMPACT_ATOMS: atom_id res chain seq x y z
N MET A 1 -20.02 -14.47 -7.87
CA MET A 1 -20.04 -14.45 -9.35
C MET A 1 -18.61 -14.65 -9.80
N SER A 2 -18.22 -15.84 -10.22
CA SER A 2 -16.92 -16.07 -10.86
C SER A 2 -16.84 -15.18 -12.09
N GLY A 3 -15.92 -14.21 -12.12
CA GLY A 3 -15.78 -13.34 -13.29
C GLY A 3 -15.48 -14.19 -14.51
N ASP A 4 -16.34 -14.14 -15.52
CA ASP A 4 -16.20 -14.88 -16.76
C ASP A 4 -15.07 -14.26 -17.58
N TRP A 5 -13.85 -14.78 -17.36
CA TRP A 5 -12.66 -14.34 -18.09
C TRP A 5 -12.78 -14.63 -19.59
N GLU A 6 -13.40 -15.73 -19.99
CA GLU A 6 -13.51 -16.11 -21.41
C GLU A 6 -14.33 -15.07 -22.18
N THR A 7 -15.44 -14.62 -21.61
CA THR A 7 -16.24 -13.53 -22.20
C THR A 7 -15.45 -12.21 -22.21
N ALA A 8 -14.74 -11.88 -21.13
CA ALA A 8 -13.95 -10.65 -21.06
C ALA A 8 -12.78 -10.65 -22.05
N GLU A 9 -12.11 -11.79 -22.21
CA GLU A 9 -11.01 -11.99 -23.16
C GLU A 9 -11.48 -11.80 -24.59
N GLY A 10 -12.62 -12.38 -24.97
CA GLY A 10 -13.18 -12.19 -26.32
C GLY A 10 -13.50 -10.72 -26.64
N ILE A 11 -13.88 -9.92 -25.63
CA ILE A 11 -14.10 -8.48 -25.78
C ILE A 11 -12.76 -7.75 -25.93
N LEU A 12 -11.78 -8.03 -25.05
CA LEU A 12 -10.48 -7.36 -25.05
C LEU A 12 -9.62 -7.70 -26.27
N ASP A 13 -9.72 -8.92 -26.80
CA ASP A 13 -9.05 -9.31 -28.04
C ASP A 13 -9.61 -8.53 -29.25
N LYS A 14 -10.88 -8.11 -29.19
CA LYS A 14 -11.54 -7.31 -30.23
C LYS A 14 -11.35 -5.80 -30.02
N TYR A 15 -11.26 -5.36 -28.77
CA TYR A 15 -11.19 -3.95 -28.35
C TYR A 15 -10.14 -3.78 -27.24
N PRO A 16 -8.83 -3.84 -27.56
CA PRO A 16 -7.75 -3.81 -26.56
C PRO A 16 -7.71 -2.50 -25.76
N GLU A 17 -8.19 -1.40 -26.33
CA GLU A 17 -8.31 -0.09 -25.67
C GLU A 17 -9.30 -0.10 -24.49
N GLU A 18 -10.30 -1.00 -24.50
CA GLU A 18 -11.34 -1.06 -23.47
C GLU A 18 -10.81 -1.44 -22.09
N VAL A 19 -9.58 -1.98 -22.04
CA VAL A 19 -8.93 -2.33 -20.77
C VAL A 19 -8.85 -1.10 -19.84
N LYS A 20 -8.65 0.11 -20.38
CA LYS A 20 -8.52 1.36 -19.59
C LYS A 20 -9.85 2.08 -19.34
N THR A 21 -10.96 1.60 -19.89
CA THR A 21 -12.25 2.31 -19.85
C THR A 21 -12.82 2.38 -18.43
N ARG A 22 -13.38 3.54 -18.08
CA ARG A 22 -14.14 3.75 -16.85
C ARG A 22 -15.53 3.10 -17.01
N MET A 23 -15.82 2.11 -16.19
CA MET A 23 -17.01 1.26 -16.30
C MET A 23 -18.20 1.78 -15.48
N ASN A 24 -18.00 2.74 -14.58
CA ASN A 24 -19.06 3.27 -13.73
C ASN A 24 -18.83 4.75 -13.33
N THR A 25 -19.78 5.30 -12.58
CA THR A 25 -19.78 6.70 -12.10
C THR A 25 -18.70 6.99 -11.07
N GLU A 26 -18.10 5.96 -10.47
CA GLU A 26 -16.93 6.09 -9.60
C GLU A 26 -15.62 6.06 -10.41
N GLY A 27 -15.69 5.99 -11.73
CA GLY A 27 -14.50 5.95 -12.57
C GLY A 27 -13.67 4.66 -12.43
N GLN A 28 -14.28 3.59 -11.93
CA GLN A 28 -13.60 2.31 -11.77
C GLN A 28 -13.39 1.64 -13.12
N THR A 29 -12.20 1.09 -13.34
CA THR A 29 -11.89 0.22 -14.48
C THR A 29 -12.14 -1.25 -14.14
N ALA A 30 -12.04 -2.14 -15.14
CA ALA A 30 -12.13 -3.58 -14.93
C ALA A 30 -11.16 -4.09 -13.84
N LEU A 31 -9.94 -3.54 -13.80
CA LEU A 31 -8.93 -3.91 -12.80
C LEU A 31 -9.35 -3.51 -11.38
N HIS A 32 -9.97 -2.35 -11.18
CA HIS A 32 -10.48 -1.93 -9.87
C HIS A 32 -11.53 -2.92 -9.36
N ILE A 33 -12.50 -3.24 -10.21
CA ILE A 33 -13.62 -4.14 -9.87
C ILE A 33 -13.10 -5.53 -9.57
N ALA A 34 -12.24 -6.09 -10.43
CA ALA A 34 -11.66 -7.42 -10.24
C ALA A 34 -10.82 -7.51 -8.96
N THR A 35 -10.09 -6.44 -8.63
CA THR A 35 -9.27 -6.37 -7.42
C THR A 35 -10.12 -6.24 -6.16
N ALA A 36 -11.14 -5.38 -6.16
CA ALA A 36 -12.09 -5.25 -5.06
C ALA A 36 -12.85 -6.56 -4.81
N ALA A 37 -13.18 -7.30 -5.87
CA ALA A 37 -13.78 -8.63 -5.81
C ALA A 37 -12.76 -9.75 -5.42
N SER A 38 -11.47 -9.43 -5.28
CA SER A 38 -10.38 -10.38 -5.00
C SER A 38 -10.29 -11.53 -6.02
N HIS A 39 -10.65 -11.28 -7.28
CA HIS A 39 -10.56 -12.25 -8.37
C HIS A 39 -9.13 -12.32 -8.92
N THR A 40 -8.22 -12.96 -8.17
CA THR A 40 -6.78 -12.99 -8.47
C THR A 40 -6.47 -13.45 -9.89
N HIS A 41 -7.11 -14.53 -10.38
CA HIS A 41 -6.87 -15.02 -11.73
C HIS A 41 -7.27 -14.01 -12.80
N PHE A 42 -8.43 -13.36 -12.64
CA PHE A 42 -8.90 -12.33 -13.57
C PHE A 42 -7.96 -11.13 -13.59
N VAL A 43 -7.44 -10.73 -12.43
CA VAL A 43 -6.45 -9.64 -12.30
C VAL A 43 -5.14 -9.98 -13.02
N GLU A 44 -4.63 -11.20 -12.81
CA GLU A 44 -3.42 -11.68 -13.49
C GLU A 44 -3.57 -11.64 -15.01
N GLN A 45 -4.70 -12.14 -15.51
CA GLN A 45 -4.98 -12.15 -16.94
C GLN A 45 -5.14 -10.74 -17.52
N LEU A 46 -5.85 -9.84 -16.83
CA LEU A 46 -5.97 -8.43 -17.24
C LEU A 46 -4.60 -7.76 -17.38
N ILE A 47 -3.71 -7.99 -16.41
CA ILE A 47 -2.37 -7.39 -16.40
C ILE A 47 -1.50 -7.96 -17.53
N ASN A 48 -1.61 -9.27 -17.78
CA ASN A 48 -0.84 -9.93 -18.84
C ASN A 48 -1.30 -9.59 -20.26
N LYS A 49 -2.56 -9.15 -20.44
CA LYS A 49 -3.08 -8.74 -21.74
C LYS A 49 -2.62 -7.36 -22.20
N ILE A 50 -1.94 -6.59 -21.36
CA ILE A 50 -1.42 -5.27 -21.74
C ILE A 50 -0.04 -5.48 -22.37
N PRO A 51 0.10 -5.30 -23.69
CA PRO A 51 1.28 -5.76 -24.44
C PRO A 51 2.52 -4.87 -24.25
N ASP A 52 2.37 -3.73 -23.57
CA ASP A 52 3.40 -2.70 -23.47
C ASP A 52 3.60 -2.28 -22.01
N GLU A 53 4.83 -2.43 -21.52
CA GLU A 53 5.23 -2.10 -20.15
C GLU A 53 5.04 -0.61 -19.84
N GLU A 54 5.27 0.27 -20.81
CA GLU A 54 5.07 1.72 -20.65
C GLU A 54 3.58 2.02 -20.42
N ASN A 55 2.72 1.37 -21.20
CA ASN A 55 1.28 1.47 -21.06
C ASN A 55 0.73 0.79 -19.80
N THR A 56 1.43 -0.22 -19.28
CA THR A 56 1.05 -0.96 -18.09
C THR A 56 1.14 -0.09 -16.84
N SER A 57 2.20 0.71 -16.70
CA SER A 57 2.33 1.66 -15.58
C SER A 57 1.18 2.67 -15.57
N GLY A 58 0.89 3.29 -16.73
CA GLY A 58 -0.24 4.21 -16.87
C GLY A 58 -1.59 3.58 -16.51
N TYR A 59 -1.81 2.31 -16.86
CA TYR A 59 -3.04 1.59 -16.51
C TYR A 59 -3.15 1.25 -15.02
N LEU A 60 -2.07 0.77 -14.40
CA LEU A 60 -2.04 0.41 -12.99
C LEU A 60 -2.19 1.63 -12.07
N ASN A 61 -1.76 2.81 -12.54
CA ASN A 61 -1.80 4.06 -11.79
C ASN A 61 -3.15 4.79 -11.89
N ILE A 62 -4.12 4.27 -12.67
CA ILE A 62 -5.45 4.89 -12.79
C ILE A 62 -6.09 4.96 -11.40
N LYS A 63 -6.52 6.17 -11.03
CA LYS A 63 -7.32 6.42 -9.83
C LYS A 63 -8.79 6.52 -10.20
N THR A 64 -9.64 6.02 -9.31
CA THR A 64 -11.09 6.22 -9.37
C THR A 64 -11.44 7.71 -9.37
N ASP A 65 -12.60 8.07 -9.88
CA ASP A 65 -13.14 9.42 -9.67
C ASP A 65 -13.54 9.58 -8.21
N THR A 66 -13.49 10.83 -7.75
CA THR A 66 -13.94 11.19 -6.42
C THR A 66 -15.06 12.20 -6.53
N SER A 67 -16.17 11.90 -5.86
CA SER A 67 -17.29 12.82 -5.68
C SER A 67 -17.08 13.79 -4.51
N VAL A 68 -15.91 13.74 -3.86
CA VAL A 68 -15.61 14.53 -2.67
C VAL A 68 -15.03 15.88 -3.13
N ARG A 69 -15.56 16.96 -2.57
CA ARG A 69 -14.99 18.29 -2.75
C ARG A 69 -13.54 18.28 -2.22
N PRO A 70 -12.63 19.07 -2.81
CA PRO A 70 -11.33 19.33 -2.19
C PRO A 70 -11.52 19.63 -0.71
N ASP A 71 -10.59 19.17 0.12
CA ASP A 71 -10.60 19.58 1.51
C ASP A 71 -10.39 21.10 1.64
N ASP A 72 -10.62 21.64 2.84
CA ASP A 72 -10.49 23.08 3.10
C ASP A 72 -9.05 23.59 2.88
N GLU A 73 -8.08 22.67 2.75
CA GLU A 73 -6.67 22.93 2.46
C GLU A 73 -6.36 22.99 0.95
N GLY A 74 -7.36 22.73 0.11
CA GLY A 74 -7.23 22.79 -1.35
C GLY A 74 -6.58 21.56 -1.97
N ASN A 75 -6.40 20.49 -1.21
CA ASN A 75 -5.90 19.23 -1.76
C ASN A 75 -7.01 18.63 -2.64
N ALA A 76 -6.67 18.34 -3.89
CA ALA A 76 -7.57 17.58 -4.75
C ALA A 76 -7.85 16.24 -4.07
N ALA A 77 -9.12 15.95 -3.79
CA ALA A 77 -9.49 14.62 -3.34
C ALA A 77 -8.94 13.63 -4.37
N THR A 78 -8.10 12.70 -3.91
CA THR A 78 -7.51 11.67 -4.75
C THR A 78 -8.38 10.42 -4.71
N GLY A 79 -8.55 9.78 -5.86
CA GLY A 79 -9.19 8.47 -5.94
C GLY A 79 -8.27 7.35 -5.45
N ASN A 80 -8.82 6.14 -5.41
CA ASN A 80 -8.04 4.95 -5.07
C ASN A 80 -7.55 4.28 -6.36
N THR A 81 -6.33 3.74 -6.34
CA THR A 81 -5.86 2.82 -7.38
C THR A 81 -6.40 1.41 -7.12
N ALA A 82 -6.35 0.54 -8.13
CA ALA A 82 -6.63 -0.88 -7.93
C ALA A 82 -5.71 -1.50 -6.86
N PHE A 83 -4.45 -1.08 -6.83
CA PHE A 83 -3.49 -1.51 -5.81
C PHE A 83 -3.92 -1.14 -4.38
N PHE A 84 -4.50 0.06 -4.18
CA PHE A 84 -5.04 0.47 -2.89
C PHE A 84 -6.15 -0.48 -2.41
N TYR A 85 -7.03 -0.95 -3.30
CA TYR A 85 -8.02 -1.98 -2.98
C TYR A 85 -7.38 -3.34 -2.65
N ALA A 86 -6.28 -3.73 -3.32
CA ALA A 86 -5.53 -4.93 -2.99
C ALA A 86 -4.96 -4.85 -1.56
N ALA A 87 -4.38 -3.70 -1.20
CA ALA A 87 -3.85 -3.45 0.12
C ALA A 87 -4.95 -3.48 1.21
N ALA A 88 -6.07 -2.81 0.96
CA ALA A 88 -7.22 -2.76 1.87
C ALA A 88 -7.88 -4.14 2.09
N SER A 89 -8.00 -4.94 1.03
CA SER A 89 -8.50 -6.32 1.12
C SER A 89 -7.50 -7.26 1.80
N GLY A 90 -6.21 -6.95 1.76
CA GLY A 90 -5.14 -7.80 2.27
C GLY A 90 -4.77 -8.95 1.33
N ASN A 91 -5.18 -8.90 0.06
CA ASN A 91 -4.84 -9.91 -0.93
C ASN A 91 -3.39 -9.76 -1.44
N VAL A 92 -2.47 -10.38 -0.71
CA VAL A 92 -1.01 -10.30 -0.98
C VAL A 92 -0.67 -10.78 -2.38
N LYS A 93 -1.37 -11.79 -2.91
CA LYS A 93 -1.07 -12.34 -4.24
C LYS A 93 -1.37 -11.34 -5.35
N ILE A 94 -2.50 -10.63 -5.26
CA ILE A 94 -2.80 -9.54 -6.20
C ILE A 94 -1.77 -8.41 -6.08
N ALA A 95 -1.42 -8.02 -4.86
CA ALA A 95 -0.41 -6.97 -4.66
C ALA A 95 0.96 -7.36 -5.27
N GLN A 96 1.38 -8.62 -5.13
CA GLN A 96 2.60 -9.13 -5.76
C GLN A 96 2.56 -9.01 -7.29
N ILE A 97 1.48 -9.48 -7.92
CA ILE A 97 1.32 -9.40 -9.38
C ILE A 97 1.42 -7.94 -9.86
N MET A 98 0.82 -7.00 -9.13
CA MET A 98 0.86 -5.59 -9.49
C MET A 98 2.24 -4.94 -9.26
N LEU A 99 2.92 -5.21 -8.14
CA LEU A 99 4.25 -4.65 -7.86
C LEU A 99 5.36 -5.23 -8.74
N GLU A 100 5.18 -6.47 -9.24
CA GLU A 100 6.06 -7.04 -10.27
C GLU A 100 6.05 -6.20 -11.56
N LYS A 101 4.93 -5.53 -11.87
CA LYS A 101 4.80 -4.66 -13.04
C LYS A 101 5.13 -3.20 -12.76
N ASN A 102 4.76 -2.69 -11.59
CA ASN A 102 5.09 -1.32 -11.20
C ASN A 102 5.26 -1.22 -9.67
N LYS A 103 6.50 -1.04 -9.22
CA LYS A 103 6.84 -0.93 -7.79
C LYS A 103 6.33 0.36 -7.15
N ASP A 104 6.18 1.43 -7.93
CA ASP A 104 5.79 2.75 -7.42
C ASP A 104 4.34 2.75 -6.90
N LEU A 105 3.52 1.75 -7.26
CA LEU A 105 2.15 1.59 -6.79
C LEU A 105 2.04 1.55 -5.26
N ALA A 106 3.06 1.04 -4.58
CA ALA A 106 3.07 0.99 -3.12
C ALA A 106 3.20 2.37 -2.45
N MET A 107 3.66 3.37 -3.21
CA MET A 107 3.84 4.76 -2.76
C MET A 107 2.79 5.70 -3.34
N ILE A 108 1.87 5.21 -4.19
CA ILE A 108 0.77 6.03 -4.70
C ILE A 108 -0.34 6.11 -3.64
N GLU A 109 -0.50 7.31 -3.09
CA GLU A 109 -1.55 7.61 -2.12
C GLU A 109 -2.95 7.46 -2.74
N GLY A 110 -3.82 6.79 -1.99
CA GLY A 110 -5.26 6.77 -2.25
C GLY A 110 -5.96 7.96 -1.62
N ARG A 111 -7.27 7.83 -1.44
CA ARG A 111 -8.13 8.86 -0.86
C ARG A 111 -7.64 9.30 0.52
N GLY A 112 -7.59 10.62 0.73
CA GLY A 112 -7.14 11.23 1.99
C GLY A 112 -5.63 11.19 2.18
N ASN A 113 -4.86 11.12 1.08
CA ASN A 113 -3.40 11.04 1.07
C ASN A 113 -2.87 9.85 1.88
N VAL A 114 -3.63 8.75 1.87
CA VAL A 114 -3.31 7.54 2.64
C VAL A 114 -2.50 6.58 1.77
N LEU A 115 -1.34 6.14 2.27
CA LEU A 115 -0.55 5.10 1.60
C LEU A 115 -1.21 3.70 1.69
N PRO A 116 -1.00 2.83 0.69
CA PRO A 116 -1.44 1.44 0.72
C PRO A 116 -1.05 0.67 1.99
N ILE A 117 0.15 0.90 2.52
CA ILE A 117 0.61 0.26 3.76
C ILE A 117 -0.18 0.73 4.99
N HIS A 118 -0.58 2.00 5.03
CA HIS A 118 -1.39 2.57 6.12
C HIS A 118 -2.79 1.98 6.12
N ILE A 119 -3.47 1.91 4.97
CA ILE A 119 -4.82 1.32 4.91
C ILE A 119 -4.79 -0.19 5.23
N ALA A 120 -3.75 -0.90 4.81
CA ALA A 120 -3.56 -2.31 5.17
C ALA A 120 -3.40 -2.48 6.68
N ALA A 121 -2.64 -1.58 7.34
CA ALA A 121 -2.49 -1.59 8.80
C ALA A 121 -3.79 -1.24 9.50
N LEU A 122 -4.49 -0.18 9.08
CA LEU A 122 -5.75 0.27 9.68
C LEU A 122 -6.82 -0.83 9.66
N LEU A 123 -6.84 -1.64 8.59
CA LEU A 123 -7.78 -2.75 8.43
C LEU A 123 -7.26 -4.10 8.97
N GLY A 124 -6.15 -4.10 9.70
CA GLY A 124 -5.61 -5.29 10.33
C GLY A 124 -5.03 -6.35 9.39
N ARG A 125 -4.62 -5.97 8.18
CA ARG A 125 -4.09 -6.87 7.15
C ARG A 125 -2.62 -7.21 7.41
N GLY A 126 -2.31 -7.86 8.54
CA GLY A 126 -0.92 -8.06 8.99
C GLY A 126 0.03 -8.74 7.99
N LYS A 127 -0.45 -9.72 7.20
CA LYS A 127 0.35 -10.34 6.13
C LYS A 127 0.70 -9.34 5.02
N MET A 128 -0.27 -8.51 4.63
CA MET A 128 -0.08 -7.45 3.64
C MET A 128 0.87 -6.38 4.16
N VAL A 129 0.69 -5.94 5.41
CA VAL A 129 1.60 -4.96 6.04
C VAL A 129 3.04 -5.46 6.04
N ARG A 130 3.27 -6.71 6.44
CA ARG A 130 4.62 -7.33 6.41
C ARG A 130 5.19 -7.42 5.01
N TYR A 131 4.35 -7.65 4.00
CA TYR A 131 4.77 -7.68 2.60
C TYR A 131 5.15 -6.27 2.13
N LEU A 132 4.23 -5.31 2.23
CA LEU A 132 4.46 -3.93 1.79
C LEU A 132 5.66 -3.29 2.51
N TYR A 133 5.80 -3.51 3.81
CA TYR A 133 6.96 -3.00 4.56
C TYR A 133 8.29 -3.51 3.98
N LYS A 134 8.37 -4.77 3.53
CA LYS A 134 9.59 -5.29 2.91
C LYS A 134 9.88 -4.62 1.57
N GLU A 135 8.84 -4.33 0.80
CA GLU A 135 8.94 -3.72 -0.53
C GLU A 135 9.21 -2.20 -0.47
N THR A 136 8.77 -1.50 0.59
CA THR A 136 8.84 -0.02 0.68
C THR A 136 9.74 0.52 1.79
N LYS A 137 10.51 -0.33 2.47
CA LYS A 137 11.26 0.08 3.68
C LYS A 137 12.25 1.23 3.44
N TYR A 138 12.80 1.39 2.23
CA TYR A 138 13.80 2.42 1.96
C TYR A 138 13.14 3.76 1.63
N GLU A 139 12.00 3.69 0.94
CA GLU A 139 11.16 4.79 0.54
C GLU A 139 10.50 5.41 1.79
N LEU A 140 10.05 4.58 2.74
CA LEU A 140 9.48 5.00 4.03
C LEU A 140 10.52 5.58 5.00
N GLN A 141 11.82 5.35 4.78
CA GLN A 141 12.87 6.01 5.58
C GLN A 141 13.06 7.48 5.18
N ALA A 142 12.59 7.87 4.00
CA ALA A 142 12.63 9.23 3.51
C ALA A 142 11.34 10.03 3.79
N THR A 143 10.26 9.37 4.27
CA THR A 143 8.97 10.00 4.56
C THR A 143 8.94 10.73 5.90
N GLN A 144 8.01 11.69 6.05
CA GLN A 144 7.94 12.59 7.21
C GLN A 144 7.46 11.86 8.48
N ILE A 145 7.74 12.45 9.65
CA ILE A 145 7.42 11.90 10.98
C ILE A 145 5.92 11.57 11.15
N GLU A 146 5.05 12.32 10.48
CA GLU A 146 3.59 12.16 10.53
C GLU A 146 3.12 10.82 9.93
N ASP A 147 3.73 10.39 8.83
CA ASP A 147 3.46 9.08 8.22
C ASP A 147 3.87 7.93 9.13
N LEU A 148 5.02 8.08 9.79
CA LEU A 148 5.52 7.10 10.75
C LEU A 148 4.58 6.98 11.95
N ILE A 149 4.06 8.10 12.46
CA ILE A 149 3.09 8.11 13.57
C ILE A 149 1.77 7.47 13.15
N ALA A 150 1.24 7.83 11.97
CA ALA A 150 0.00 7.24 11.44
C ALA A 150 0.13 5.73 11.25
N PHE A 151 1.27 5.26 10.73
CA PHE A 151 1.56 3.85 10.61
C PHE A 151 1.64 3.16 11.99
N LEU A 152 2.29 3.78 12.97
CA LEU A 152 2.40 3.25 14.33
C LEU A 152 1.04 3.11 15.00
N VAL A 153 0.18 4.12 14.88
CA VAL A 153 -1.20 4.10 15.39
C VAL A 153 -2.02 3.01 14.71
N ALA A 154 -1.86 2.80 13.41
CA ALA A 154 -2.56 1.75 12.68
C ALA A 154 -2.10 0.34 13.11
N LEU A 155 -0.80 0.12 13.36
CA LEU A 155 -0.28 -1.14 13.90
C LEU A 155 -0.81 -1.43 15.30
N ILE A 156 -0.90 -0.39 16.13
CA ILE A 156 -1.45 -0.44 17.49
C ILE A 156 -2.91 -0.88 17.43
N ASN A 157 -3.74 -0.19 16.65
CA ASN A 157 -5.17 -0.45 16.56
C ASN A 157 -5.52 -1.83 15.98
N ALA A 158 -4.60 -2.42 15.22
CA ALA A 158 -4.78 -3.72 14.61
C ALA A 158 -4.27 -4.91 15.45
N ASP A 159 -3.74 -4.66 16.65
CA ASP A 159 -3.07 -5.66 17.48
C ASP A 159 -1.89 -6.38 16.77
N ILE A 160 -1.22 -5.72 15.80
CA ILE A 160 -0.12 -6.30 14.98
C ILE A 160 1.28 -6.08 15.62
N TYR A 161 1.34 -5.77 16.92
CA TYR A 161 2.56 -5.43 17.68
C TYR A 161 3.75 -6.39 17.55
N VAL A 162 3.55 -7.63 17.09
CA VAL A 162 4.65 -8.60 16.85
C VAL A 162 5.63 -8.12 15.77
N VAL A 163 5.20 -7.26 14.84
CA VAL A 163 6.10 -6.63 13.85
C VAL A 163 6.93 -5.53 14.50
N PHE A 164 6.35 -4.78 15.45
CA PHE A 164 7.02 -3.73 16.21
C PHE A 164 8.16 -4.32 17.06
N THR A 165 7.94 -5.45 17.73
CA THR A 165 9.03 -6.10 18.49
C THR A 165 10.19 -6.53 17.57
N ALA A 166 9.91 -7.04 16.36
CA ALA A 166 10.95 -7.49 15.43
C ALA A 166 11.80 -6.35 14.84
N ALA A 167 11.25 -5.15 14.69
CA ALA A 167 11.97 -3.97 14.19
C ALA A 167 12.92 -3.35 15.24
N PHE A 168 12.62 -3.56 16.54
CA PHE A 168 13.42 -3.03 17.65
C PHE A 168 14.25 -4.10 18.38
N THR A 169 14.03 -5.39 18.13
CA THR A 169 14.96 -6.46 18.53
C THR A 169 16.07 -6.62 17.49
N VAL A 170 16.89 -5.59 17.30
CA VAL A 170 18.27 -5.78 16.85
C VAL A 170 19.11 -6.03 18.12
N PRO A 171 19.90 -7.11 18.21
CA PRO A 171 20.81 -7.31 19.32
C PRO A 171 21.95 -6.30 19.17
N GLY A 172 21.76 -5.13 19.78
CA GLY A 172 22.70 -4.01 19.68
C GLY A 172 22.72 -3.18 20.94
N GLY A 173 22.70 -3.82 22.11
CA GLY A 173 23.16 -3.18 23.34
C GLY A 173 24.68 -3.13 23.31
N ILE A 174 25.27 -1.94 23.51
CA ILE A 174 26.71 -1.80 23.74
C ILE A 174 26.97 -2.27 25.17
N GLY A 175 27.05 -3.58 25.36
CA GLY A 175 27.35 -4.17 26.65
C GLY A 175 27.33 -5.70 26.56
N PRO A 176 28.33 -6.39 27.11
CA PRO A 176 28.23 -7.82 27.30
C PRO A 176 27.15 -8.06 28.37
N ASP A 177 26.16 -8.89 28.01
CA ASP A 177 25.31 -9.62 28.96
C ASP A 177 24.28 -8.68 29.67
N ASN A 178 22.99 -8.62 29.30
CA ASN A 178 21.92 -9.59 29.56
C ASN A 178 20.66 -9.10 28.83
N GLY A 179 20.00 -9.92 28.01
CA GLY A 179 18.83 -9.51 27.19
C GLY A 179 17.53 -9.25 27.96
N ILE A 180 17.49 -8.27 28.86
CA ILE A 180 16.28 -7.86 29.58
C ILE A 180 15.80 -6.49 29.04
N PRO A 181 14.59 -6.40 28.45
CA PRO A 181 14.03 -5.12 28.03
C PRO A 181 13.67 -4.25 29.24
N ILE A 182 14.12 -3.00 29.25
CA ILE A 182 13.73 -2.01 30.26
C ILE A 182 12.49 -1.28 29.75
N TYR A 183 11.31 -1.60 30.29
CA TYR A 183 10.10 -0.81 30.05
C TYR A 183 10.07 0.36 31.04
N SER A 184 10.43 1.56 30.58
CA SER A 184 10.28 2.78 31.38
C SER A 184 8.81 3.19 31.40
N THR A 185 8.16 3.06 32.55
CA THR A 185 6.84 3.61 32.84
C THR A 185 6.94 5.14 32.96
N GLY A 186 6.74 5.84 31.85
CA GLY A 186 6.67 7.30 31.85
C GLY A 186 6.81 7.87 30.46
N PHE A 187 5.71 8.41 29.93
CA PHE A 187 5.63 9.17 28.69
C PHE A 187 6.77 10.19 28.54
N GLY A 188 7.46 10.17 27.39
CA GLY A 188 8.34 11.25 26.93
C GLY A 188 9.53 10.77 26.10
N LEU A 189 9.39 10.74 24.76
CA LEU A 189 10.53 10.66 23.86
C LEU A 189 11.34 11.96 23.97
N LYS A 190 12.48 11.93 24.68
CA LYS A 190 13.49 13.01 24.63
C LYS A 190 14.53 12.65 23.57
N PHE A 191 14.49 13.32 22.43
CA PHE A 191 15.63 13.38 21.52
C PHE A 191 16.59 14.46 22.06
N LEU A 192 17.76 14.04 22.56
CA LEU A 192 18.85 14.98 22.86
C LEU A 192 19.67 15.22 21.58
N PRO A 193 19.96 16.49 21.22
CA PRO A 193 20.79 16.78 20.06
C PRO A 193 22.25 16.37 20.34
N TYR A 194 22.83 15.67 19.36
CA TYR A 194 24.22 15.23 19.35
C TYR A 194 25.14 16.46 19.29
N ARG A 195 25.93 16.71 20.33
CA ARG A 195 27.00 17.72 20.32
C ARG A 195 28.33 17.01 20.07
N MET A 196 28.91 17.17 18.89
CA MET A 196 30.29 16.74 18.64
C MET A 196 31.25 17.54 19.52
N GLN A 197 32.04 16.85 20.33
CA GLN A 197 33.35 17.31 20.75
C GLN A 197 34.32 16.14 20.52
N TYR A 198 35.27 16.36 19.60
CA TYR A 198 36.50 15.56 19.50
C TYR A 198 37.62 16.31 20.23
N PRO A 199 38.64 15.58 20.72
CA PRO A 199 39.66 16.08 21.65
C PRO A 199 40.59 17.13 21.05
#